data_AF-A0A7W7TU05-F1
#
_entry.id   AF-A0A7W7TU05-F1
#
_cell.length_a   1.000
_cell.length_b   1.000
_cell.length_c   1.000
_cell.angle_alpha   90.00
_cell.angle_beta   90.00
_cell.angle_gamma   90.00
#
_symmetry.space_group_name_H-M   'P 1'
#
loop_
_entity.id
_entity.type
_entity.pdbx_description
1 polymer ?
#
loop_
_entity_poly.entity_id
_entity_poly.type
_entity_poly.pdbx_seq_one_letter_code
_entity_poly.pdbx_strand_id
1 'polypeptide(L)'
;MQQKMTRRTVVRTAAVVGAAAALGPVLSATATAAPGTGAATAAVAGGRRPKRPATSANGWTIQANVDRDSQVWTRSVSGAGLSVPVWIGDVETVLLHVVRRFHYEVEELHAGDLAGWRPAKEVRRRHPESNLASGTAVRIRQGAGAHGSLFPLQIDTIRAILAECDGVVRWGGDDKPVDESLFYIVVGPLDPRLADLAARIREWNATPGRGAGVTVA
;
A
#
# COMPACT_ATOMS: atom_id res chain seq x y z
N MET A 1 -49.23 -2.79 -0.65
CA MET A 1 -48.81 -1.98 0.52
C MET A 1 -47.34 -1.66 0.39
N GLN A 2 -47.02 -0.40 0.12
CA GLN A 2 -45.65 0.12 0.15
C GLN A 2 -45.25 0.40 1.59
N GLN A 3 -44.00 0.10 1.97
CA GLN A 3 -43.26 0.97 2.89
C GLN A 3 -41.80 1.11 2.43
N LYS A 4 -41.52 2.29 1.88
CA LYS A 4 -40.20 2.89 1.78
C LYS A 4 -39.72 3.24 3.20
N MET A 5 -38.48 2.92 3.55
CA MET A 5 -37.80 3.60 4.65
C MET A 5 -36.39 4.01 4.25
N THR A 6 -36.28 5.27 3.85
CA THR A 6 -35.07 6.09 3.83
C THR A 6 -35.01 6.85 5.16
N ARG A 7 -33.93 6.74 5.94
CA ARG A 7 -33.60 7.62 7.10
C ARG A 7 -32.08 7.56 7.31
N ARG A 8 -31.24 8.36 6.62
CA ARG A 8 -30.89 9.74 6.99
C ARG A 8 -31.13 10.09 8.47
N THR A 9 -30.06 10.55 9.10
CA THR A 9 -30.03 11.38 10.31
C THR A 9 -30.09 10.64 11.64
N VAL A 10 -28.94 10.43 12.28
CA VAL A 10 -28.70 10.93 13.66
C VAL A 10 -27.20 11.25 13.81
N VAL A 11 -26.84 12.51 13.62
CA VAL A 11 -25.68 13.12 14.28
C VAL A 11 -26.16 13.54 15.67
N ARG A 12 -25.48 13.11 16.74
CA ARG A 12 -25.60 13.73 18.06
C ARG A 12 -24.22 13.92 18.67
N THR A 13 -23.82 15.18 18.65
CA THR A 13 -22.81 15.85 19.47
C THR A 13 -23.01 15.61 20.96
N ALA A 14 -21.92 15.45 21.70
CA ALA A 14 -21.88 15.63 23.14
C ALA A 14 -20.64 16.46 23.51
N ALA A 15 -20.87 17.74 23.81
CA ALA A 15 -19.95 18.60 24.53
C ALA A 15 -20.49 18.74 25.96
N VAL A 16 -19.68 18.41 26.96
CA VAL A 16 -19.90 18.85 28.34
C VAL A 16 -18.59 19.35 28.90
N VAL A 17 -18.60 20.64 29.21
CA VAL A 17 -17.61 21.39 29.98
C VAL A 17 -17.73 20.99 31.45
N GLY A 18 -16.60 20.73 32.10
CA GLY A 18 -16.51 20.54 33.54
C GLY A 18 -15.18 21.07 34.05
N ALA A 19 -15.14 22.36 34.39
CA ALA A 19 -14.04 22.97 35.13
C ALA A 19 -14.27 22.79 36.63
N ALA A 20 -13.28 22.26 37.35
CA ALA A 20 -13.19 22.39 38.79
C ALA A 20 -11.72 22.46 39.19
N ALA A 21 -11.31 23.63 39.69
CA ALA A 21 -10.03 23.90 40.28
C ALA A 21 -10.00 23.41 41.74
N ALA A 22 -8.89 22.83 42.17
CA ALA A 22 -8.54 22.73 43.59
C ALA A 22 -7.01 22.84 43.76
N LEU A 23 -6.64 23.79 44.61
CA LEU A 23 -5.28 24.18 45.01
C LEU A 23 -4.75 23.22 46.10
N GLY A 24 -3.44 22.93 46.10
CA GLY A 24 -2.76 22.28 47.23
C GLY A 24 -1.30 21.89 46.91
N PRO A 25 -0.36 21.87 47.88
CA PRO A 25 0.91 22.58 47.73
C PRO A 25 2.17 21.71 47.50
N VAL A 26 3.13 22.33 46.82
CA VAL A 26 4.57 22.42 47.16
C VAL A 26 5.30 21.14 47.58
N LEU A 27 6.08 20.57 46.64
CA LEU A 27 7.47 20.17 46.87
C LEU A 27 8.28 20.45 45.59
N SER A 28 8.79 21.67 45.47
CA SER A 28 9.87 21.99 44.54
C SER A 28 11.15 21.36 45.08
N ALA A 29 11.56 20.22 44.52
CA ALA A 29 12.91 19.72 44.70
C ALA A 29 13.87 20.63 43.92
N THR A 30 14.33 21.71 44.55
CA THR A 30 15.48 22.47 44.08
C THR A 30 16.72 21.60 44.27
N ALA A 31 17.14 20.90 43.23
CA ALA A 31 18.45 20.28 43.19
C ALA A 31 19.51 21.38 43.12
N THR A 32 20.11 21.70 44.26
CA THR A 32 21.33 22.52 44.32
C THR A 32 22.47 21.75 43.67
N ALA A 33 22.85 22.15 42.46
CA ALA A 33 24.09 21.70 41.84
C ALA A 33 25.27 22.32 42.59
N ALA A 34 26.00 21.50 43.36
CA ALA A 34 27.31 21.86 43.87
C ALA A 34 28.28 22.01 42.68
N PRO A 35 29.18 23.02 42.68
CA PRO A 35 30.23 23.13 41.67
C PRO A 35 31.29 22.06 41.96
N GLY A 36 31.06 20.85 41.45
CA GLY A 36 32.03 19.77 41.42
C GLY A 36 33.05 20.06 40.32
N THR A 37 34.24 20.50 40.74
CA THR A 37 35.44 20.56 39.94
C THR A 37 35.73 19.22 39.28
N GLY A 38 35.88 19.22 37.95
CA GLY A 38 36.67 18.25 37.20
C GLY A 38 36.21 16.79 37.29
N ALA A 39 35.12 16.45 36.60
CA ALA A 39 34.92 15.09 36.11
C ALA A 39 34.95 15.14 34.57
N ALA A 40 35.92 14.45 34.00
CA ALA A 40 36.12 14.33 32.56
C ALA A 40 34.79 14.04 31.85
N THR A 41 34.48 14.84 30.84
CA THR A 41 33.47 14.50 29.85
C THR A 41 33.96 13.24 29.13
N ALA A 42 33.64 12.08 29.69
CA ALA A 42 33.63 10.83 28.96
C ALA A 42 32.60 11.02 27.85
N ALA A 43 33.08 11.40 26.66
CA ALA A 43 32.30 11.37 25.45
C ALA A 43 31.67 9.98 25.39
N VAL A 44 30.33 9.90 25.43
CA VAL A 44 29.58 8.69 25.13
C VAL A 44 29.75 8.44 23.63
N ALA A 45 30.94 8.01 23.24
CA ALA A 45 31.24 7.47 21.94
C ALA A 45 30.59 6.08 21.90
N GLY A 46 29.43 5.98 21.25
CA GLY A 46 28.82 4.67 21.03
C GLY A 46 27.30 4.59 20.94
N GLY A 47 26.58 5.71 20.86
CA GLY A 47 25.17 5.66 20.45
C GLY A 47 25.08 5.15 19.01
N ARG A 48 24.92 3.84 18.80
CA ARG A 48 24.69 3.26 17.47
C ARG A 48 23.43 3.91 16.92
N ARG A 49 23.58 4.77 15.92
CA ARG A 49 22.45 5.42 15.22
C ARG A 49 21.40 4.34 14.92
N PRO A 50 20.12 4.57 15.23
CA PRO A 50 19.08 3.59 14.93
C PRO A 50 19.16 3.24 13.44
N LYS A 51 19.28 1.94 13.14
CA LYS A 51 19.41 1.47 11.77
C LYS A 51 18.13 1.83 11.03
N ARG A 52 18.25 2.62 9.95
CA ARG A 52 17.09 2.94 9.11
C ARG A 52 16.43 1.64 8.63
N PRO A 53 15.09 1.57 8.61
CA PRO A 53 14.39 0.42 8.06
C PRO A 53 14.86 0.13 6.63
N ALA A 54 14.95 -1.15 6.28
CA ALA A 54 15.29 -1.54 4.92
C ALA A 54 14.14 -1.19 3.97
N THR A 55 14.46 -0.72 2.78
CA THR A 55 13.48 -0.38 1.75
C THR A 55 13.54 -1.31 0.55
N SER A 56 12.41 -1.49 -0.14
CA SER A 56 12.31 -2.14 -1.44
C SER A 56 12.91 -1.25 -2.55
N ALA A 57 12.97 -1.77 -3.78
CA ALA A 57 13.52 -1.07 -4.94
C ALA A 57 12.79 0.25 -5.24
N ASN A 58 11.47 0.32 -5.02
CA ASN A 58 10.67 1.54 -5.17
C ASN A 58 10.68 2.45 -3.91
N GLY A 59 11.53 2.18 -2.91
CA GLY A 59 11.72 3.06 -1.76
C GLY A 59 10.73 2.89 -0.60
N TRP A 60 9.87 1.89 -0.65
CA TRP A 60 8.90 1.61 0.43
C TRP A 60 9.52 0.78 1.55
N THR A 61 9.05 0.95 2.78
CA THR A 61 9.59 0.20 3.92
C THR A 61 9.19 -1.27 3.84
N ILE A 62 10.17 -2.17 3.92
CA ILE A 62 9.91 -3.61 3.95
C ILE A 62 9.16 -3.98 5.23
N GLN A 63 8.07 -4.73 5.08
CA GLN A 63 7.26 -5.22 6.19
C GLN A 63 7.72 -6.61 6.63
N ALA A 64 7.64 -6.89 7.93
CA ALA A 64 8.09 -8.16 8.51
C ALA A 64 7.01 -9.25 8.49
N ASN A 65 5.74 -8.86 8.42
CA ASN A 65 4.57 -9.72 8.56
C ASN A 65 3.34 -9.06 7.88
N VAL A 66 2.25 -9.83 7.85
CA VAL A 66 0.95 -9.46 7.25
C VAL A 66 -0.12 -9.57 8.33
N ASP A 67 -1.15 -8.72 8.25
CA ASP A 67 -2.34 -8.75 9.11
C ASP A 67 -2.04 -8.59 10.61
N ARG A 68 -0.87 -8.02 10.94
CA ARG A 68 -0.43 -7.83 12.32
C ARG A 68 0.63 -6.76 12.41
N ASP A 69 0.36 -5.67 13.12
CA ASP A 69 1.34 -4.63 13.44
C ASP A 69 2.15 -4.15 12.22
N SER A 70 1.54 -4.15 11.03
CA SER A 70 2.17 -3.79 9.76
C SER A 70 1.23 -3.00 8.86
N GLN A 71 1.81 -2.43 7.80
CA GLN A 71 1.06 -1.73 6.75
C GLN A 71 0.52 -2.66 5.66
N VAL A 72 0.82 -3.96 5.73
CA VAL A 72 0.39 -4.93 4.72
C VAL A 72 -0.71 -5.79 5.31
N TRP A 73 -1.86 -5.76 4.65
CA TRP A 73 -3.02 -6.52 5.07
C TRP A 73 -3.64 -7.27 3.90
N THR A 74 -4.26 -8.40 4.20
CA THR A 74 -5.07 -9.17 3.27
C THR A 74 -6.30 -8.38 2.90
N ARG A 75 -6.49 -8.18 1.59
CA ARG A 75 -7.59 -7.40 1.02
C ARG A 75 -8.29 -8.17 -0.07
N SER A 76 -9.62 -8.09 -0.07
CA SER A 76 -10.45 -8.75 -1.08
C SER A 76 -10.45 -7.94 -2.38
N VAL A 77 -10.27 -8.63 -3.50
CA VAL A 77 -10.46 -8.08 -4.84
C VAL A 77 -11.96 -8.07 -5.12
N SER A 78 -12.57 -6.90 -5.18
CA SER A 78 -14.01 -6.76 -5.40
C SER A 78 -14.43 -7.43 -6.71
N GLY A 79 -15.43 -8.32 -6.62
CA GLY A 79 -16.01 -9.04 -7.77
C GLY A 79 -15.29 -10.33 -8.16
N ALA A 80 -14.00 -10.48 -7.87
CA ALA A 80 -13.21 -11.65 -8.30
C ALA A 80 -13.24 -12.84 -7.31
N GLY A 81 -13.74 -12.64 -6.08
CA GLY A 81 -13.70 -13.68 -5.05
C GLY A 81 -12.30 -14.04 -4.54
N LEU A 82 -11.29 -13.24 -4.92
CA LEU A 82 -9.88 -13.42 -4.54
C LEU A 82 -9.49 -12.47 -3.40
N SER A 83 -8.42 -12.80 -2.68
CA SER A 83 -7.82 -11.93 -1.69
C SER A 83 -6.30 -11.95 -1.78
N VAL A 84 -5.67 -10.81 -1.51
CA VAL A 84 -4.22 -10.64 -1.64
C VAL A 84 -3.67 -9.73 -0.56
N PRO A 85 -2.53 -10.06 0.08
CA PRO A 85 -1.89 -9.18 1.05
C PRO A 85 -1.09 -8.08 0.35
N VAL A 86 -1.50 -6.83 0.56
CA VAL A 86 -0.88 -5.63 -0.04
C VAL A 86 -0.79 -4.49 0.96
N TRP A 87 0.05 -3.50 0.66
CA TRP A 87 0.13 -2.26 1.44
C TRP A 87 -1.22 -1.51 1.36
N ILE A 88 -1.77 -1.16 2.52
CA ILE A 88 -3.13 -0.59 2.64
C ILE A 88 -3.24 0.86 2.13
N GLY A 89 -4.44 1.29 1.75
CA GLY A 89 -4.70 2.66 1.31
C GLY A 89 -4.54 2.86 -0.20
N ASP A 90 -3.70 3.80 -0.64
CA ASP A 90 -3.59 4.14 -2.06
C ASP A 90 -2.94 3.03 -2.89
N VAL A 91 -1.93 2.35 -2.34
CA VAL A 91 -1.31 1.17 -2.99
C VAL A 91 -2.35 0.07 -3.18
N GLU A 92 -3.10 -0.26 -2.14
CA GLU A 92 -4.23 -1.21 -2.19
C GLU A 92 -5.22 -0.82 -3.29
N THR A 93 -5.65 0.44 -3.31
CA THR A 93 -6.62 0.94 -4.30
C THR A 93 -6.14 0.69 -5.74
N VAL A 94 -4.87 1.01 -6.02
CA VAL A 94 -4.28 0.87 -7.35
C VAL A 94 -4.04 -0.59 -7.73
N LEU A 95 -3.40 -1.38 -6.85
CA LEU A 95 -3.08 -2.77 -7.17
C LEU A 95 -4.33 -3.64 -7.29
N LEU A 96 -5.34 -3.45 -6.42
CA LEU A 96 -6.59 -4.19 -6.55
C LEU A 96 -7.37 -3.80 -7.81
N HIS A 97 -7.27 -2.54 -8.26
CA HIS A 97 -7.84 -2.12 -9.54
C HIS A 97 -7.19 -2.87 -10.71
N VAL A 98 -5.85 -2.95 -10.76
CA VAL A 98 -5.12 -3.70 -11.80
C VAL A 98 -5.49 -5.18 -11.77
N VAL A 99 -5.51 -5.81 -10.60
CA VAL A 99 -5.87 -7.24 -10.47
C VAL A 99 -7.30 -7.49 -10.93
N ARG A 100 -8.25 -6.62 -10.55
CA ARG A 100 -9.65 -6.73 -10.98
C ARG A 100 -9.80 -6.62 -12.49
N ARG A 101 -9.12 -5.63 -13.10
CA ARG A 101 -9.10 -5.43 -14.55
C ARG A 101 -8.48 -6.63 -15.27
N PHE A 102 -7.38 -7.17 -14.76
CA PHE A 102 -6.77 -8.38 -15.31
C PHE A 102 -7.77 -9.54 -15.29
N HIS A 103 -8.41 -9.79 -14.15
CA HIS A 103 -9.37 -10.88 -13.97
C HIS A 103 -10.55 -10.83 -14.95
N TYR A 104 -11.06 -9.63 -15.27
CA TYR A 104 -12.22 -9.50 -16.15
C TYR A 104 -11.89 -9.33 -17.63
N GLU A 105 -10.71 -8.82 -17.98
CA GLU A 105 -10.42 -8.38 -19.35
C GLU A 105 -9.27 -9.12 -20.01
N VAL A 106 -8.42 -9.77 -19.21
CA VAL A 106 -7.27 -10.53 -19.71
C VAL A 106 -7.55 -12.03 -19.60
N GLU A 107 -7.86 -12.50 -18.39
CA GLU A 107 -8.12 -13.90 -18.09
C GLU A 107 -8.72 -14.05 -16.69
N GLU A 108 -9.67 -14.97 -16.51
CA GLU A 108 -10.24 -15.29 -15.21
C GLU A 108 -9.18 -15.90 -14.27
N LEU A 109 -8.93 -15.20 -13.16
CA LEU A 109 -8.00 -15.64 -12.12
C LEU A 109 -8.68 -16.56 -11.10
N HIS A 110 -8.01 -17.66 -10.76
CA HIS A 110 -8.44 -18.63 -9.75
C HIS A 110 -7.61 -18.51 -8.46
N ALA A 111 -8.04 -19.24 -7.43
CA ALA A 111 -7.26 -19.37 -6.20
C ALA A 111 -5.88 -19.96 -6.51
N GLY A 112 -4.82 -19.27 -6.10
CA GLY A 112 -3.43 -19.64 -6.37
C GLY A 112 -2.78 -18.85 -7.50
N ASP A 113 -3.56 -18.24 -8.39
CA ASP A 113 -3.02 -17.41 -9.48
C ASP A 113 -2.54 -16.04 -8.99
N LEU A 114 -3.05 -15.58 -7.85
CA LEU A 114 -2.74 -14.28 -7.27
C LEU A 114 -1.92 -14.45 -5.99
N ALA A 115 -0.77 -13.78 -5.90
CA ALA A 115 -0.10 -13.57 -4.62
C ALA A 115 0.40 -12.14 -4.47
N GLY A 116 0.52 -11.70 -3.22
CA GLY A 116 0.98 -10.37 -2.85
C GLY A 116 2.27 -10.46 -2.08
N TRP A 117 2.28 -9.88 -0.88
CA TRP A 117 3.45 -9.79 -0.03
C TRP A 117 4.24 -11.10 0.14
N ARG A 118 5.57 -10.98 0.10
CA ARG A 118 6.51 -12.07 0.37
C ARG A 118 7.56 -11.65 1.40
N PRO A 119 7.99 -12.54 2.30
CA PRO A 119 9.09 -12.25 3.21
C PRO A 119 10.36 -11.78 2.48
N ALA A 120 11.04 -10.79 3.03
CA ALA A 120 12.24 -10.19 2.43
C ALA A 120 13.39 -11.18 2.14
N LYS A 121 13.42 -12.33 2.85
CA LYS A 121 14.40 -13.40 2.66
C LYS A 121 14.16 -14.22 1.39
N GLU A 122 12.97 -14.13 0.81
CA GLU A 122 12.53 -14.92 -0.35
C GLU A 122 12.59 -14.15 -1.66
N VAL A 123 12.94 -12.86 -1.60
CA VAL A 123 12.97 -11.96 -2.76
C VAL A 123 14.33 -11.30 -2.92
N ARG A 124 14.67 -10.97 -4.17
CA ARG A 124 15.95 -10.32 -4.46
C ARG A 124 15.88 -8.82 -4.19
N ARG A 125 16.57 -8.36 -3.14
CA ARG A 125 16.54 -6.97 -2.64
C ARG A 125 16.77 -5.86 -3.67
N ARG A 126 17.58 -6.09 -4.71
CA ARG A 126 17.94 -5.08 -5.71
C ARG A 126 17.11 -5.16 -7.00
N HIS A 127 16.12 -6.05 -7.05
CA HIS A 127 15.25 -6.25 -8.19
C HIS A 127 13.83 -5.72 -7.91
N PRO A 128 13.01 -5.48 -8.94
CA PRO A 128 11.60 -5.13 -8.79
C PRO A 128 10.81 -6.09 -7.89
N GLU A 129 11.19 -7.37 -7.87
CA GLU A 129 10.62 -8.38 -6.97
C GLU A 129 10.64 -7.98 -5.48
N SER A 130 11.63 -7.19 -5.05
CA SER A 130 11.70 -6.68 -3.67
C SER A 130 10.48 -5.86 -3.25
N ASN A 131 9.71 -5.32 -4.21
CA ASN A 131 8.46 -4.60 -3.96
C ASN A 131 7.35 -5.51 -3.41
N LEU A 132 7.49 -6.84 -3.54
CA LEU A 132 6.62 -7.80 -2.83
C LEU A 132 6.89 -7.76 -1.32
N ALA A 133 8.13 -7.47 -0.87
CA ALA A 133 8.45 -7.42 0.56
C ALA A 133 7.95 -6.16 1.27
N SER A 134 7.70 -5.09 0.54
CA SER A 134 6.93 -3.94 1.03
C SER A 134 5.42 -4.14 0.85
N GLY A 135 4.96 -5.11 0.06
CA GLY A 135 3.54 -5.25 -0.30
C GLY A 135 3.06 -4.22 -1.31
N THR A 136 3.97 -3.62 -2.07
CA THR A 136 3.68 -2.67 -3.14
C THR A 136 3.81 -3.30 -4.53
N ALA A 137 3.62 -4.61 -4.60
CA ALA A 137 3.58 -5.41 -5.80
C ALA A 137 2.66 -6.60 -5.60
N VAL A 138 2.19 -7.15 -6.71
CA VAL A 138 1.46 -8.42 -6.78
C VAL A 138 2.05 -9.25 -7.91
N ARG A 139 1.84 -10.56 -7.81
CA ARG A 139 2.10 -11.51 -8.88
C ARG A 139 0.79 -12.15 -9.31
N ILE A 140 0.48 -12.01 -10.58
CA ILE A 140 -0.70 -12.55 -11.27
C ILE A 140 -0.22 -13.68 -12.19
N ARG A 141 -0.89 -14.83 -12.18
CA ARG A 141 -0.42 -16.08 -12.82
C ARG A 141 0.95 -16.49 -12.29
N GLN A 142 1.01 -16.90 -11.03
CA GLN A 142 2.22 -17.44 -10.41
C GLN A 142 2.90 -18.45 -11.33
N GLY A 143 4.18 -18.24 -11.63
CA GLY A 143 4.96 -19.10 -12.53
C GLY A 143 5.13 -18.56 -13.96
N ALA A 144 4.42 -17.50 -14.34
CA ALA A 144 4.65 -16.74 -15.58
C ALA A 144 5.91 -15.84 -15.50
N GLY A 145 7.02 -16.39 -15.01
CA GLY A 145 8.28 -15.66 -14.79
C GLY A 145 9.17 -15.53 -16.04
N ALA A 146 8.63 -15.79 -17.23
CA ALA A 146 9.35 -15.79 -18.49
C ALA A 146 8.48 -15.23 -19.61
N HIS A 147 9.09 -14.96 -20.77
CA HIS A 147 8.36 -14.51 -21.95
C HIS A 147 7.41 -15.56 -22.51
N GLY A 148 6.33 -15.08 -23.14
CA GLY A 148 5.46 -15.91 -23.97
C GLY A 148 4.39 -16.67 -23.19
N SER A 149 4.12 -16.26 -21.95
CA SER A 149 3.03 -16.82 -21.16
C SER A 149 1.67 -16.20 -21.52
N LEU A 150 1.66 -15.07 -22.23
CA LEU A 150 0.47 -14.31 -22.61
C LEU A 150 0.33 -14.21 -24.14
N PHE A 151 -0.90 -14.24 -24.63
CA PHE A 151 -1.20 -14.00 -26.03
C PHE A 151 -1.05 -12.52 -26.40
N PRO A 152 -0.77 -12.18 -27.68
CA PRO A 152 -0.61 -10.79 -28.11
C PRO A 152 -1.78 -9.87 -27.71
N LEU A 153 -3.02 -10.33 -27.88
CA LEU A 153 -4.20 -9.54 -27.50
C LEU A 153 -4.31 -9.33 -25.98
N GLN A 154 -3.89 -10.31 -25.18
CA GLN A 154 -3.82 -10.15 -23.72
C GLN A 154 -2.78 -9.09 -23.34
N ILE A 155 -1.64 -9.07 -24.03
CA ILE A 155 -0.62 -8.03 -23.84
C ILE A 155 -1.19 -6.65 -24.17
N ASP A 156 -1.92 -6.51 -25.29
CA ASP A 156 -2.56 -5.24 -25.66
C ASP A 156 -3.55 -4.75 -24.58
N THR A 157 -4.37 -5.65 -24.04
CA THR A 157 -5.25 -5.31 -22.91
C THR A 157 -4.47 -4.89 -21.67
N ILE A 158 -3.36 -5.58 -21.34
CA ILE A 158 -2.47 -5.17 -20.24
C ILE A 158 -1.90 -3.78 -20.52
N ARG A 159 -1.50 -3.45 -21.75
CA ARG A 159 -1.02 -2.11 -22.11
C ARG A 159 -2.08 -1.05 -21.88
N ALA A 160 -3.34 -1.32 -22.24
CA ALA A 160 -4.44 -0.40 -21.99
C ALA A 160 -4.63 -0.15 -20.48
N ILE A 161 -4.61 -1.21 -19.66
CA ILE A 161 -4.70 -1.10 -18.19
C ILE A 161 -3.54 -0.26 -17.62
N LEU A 162 -2.31 -0.49 -18.08
CA LEU A 162 -1.14 0.25 -17.61
C LEU A 162 -1.15 1.72 -18.06
N ALA A 163 -1.67 2.00 -19.25
CA ALA A 163 -1.83 3.37 -19.74
C ALA A 163 -2.78 4.17 -18.84
N GLU A 164 -3.89 3.57 -18.40
CA GLU A 164 -4.81 4.19 -17.43
C GLU A 164 -4.16 4.48 -16.07
N CYS A 165 -3.08 3.76 -15.73
CA CYS A 165 -2.32 3.97 -14.50
C CYS A 165 -1.28 5.10 -14.58
N ASP A 166 -1.17 5.81 -15.72
CA ASP A 166 -0.31 7.00 -15.91
C ASP A 166 1.13 6.83 -15.38
N GLY A 167 1.72 5.65 -15.60
CA GLY A 167 3.09 5.33 -15.19
C GLY A 167 3.31 5.10 -13.69
N VAL A 168 2.25 5.05 -12.88
CA VAL A 168 2.34 4.67 -11.45
C VAL A 168 2.57 3.17 -11.28
N VAL A 169 2.05 2.36 -12.20
CA VAL A 169 2.20 0.90 -12.22
C VAL A 169 3.08 0.48 -13.37
N ARG A 170 3.96 -0.50 -13.13
CA ARG A 170 4.77 -1.17 -14.15
C ARG A 170 4.53 -2.67 -14.12
N TRP A 171 4.66 -3.28 -15.30
CA TRP A 171 4.59 -4.72 -15.51
C TRP A 171 5.98 -5.31 -15.77
N GLY A 172 6.31 -6.39 -15.07
CA GLY A 172 7.60 -7.06 -15.14
C GLY A 172 7.86 -7.77 -16.47
N GLY A 173 6.86 -7.91 -17.34
CA GLY A 173 7.05 -8.33 -18.74
C GLY A 173 7.98 -7.41 -19.54
N ASP A 174 8.12 -6.15 -19.11
CA ASP A 174 9.03 -5.16 -19.69
C ASP A 174 10.42 -5.09 -19.01
N ASP A 175 10.62 -5.85 -17.92
CA ASP A 175 11.83 -5.80 -17.14
C ASP A 175 12.93 -6.71 -17.70
N LYS A 176 14.15 -6.52 -17.20
CA LYS A 176 15.29 -7.40 -17.43
C LYS A 176 15.90 -7.81 -16.08
N PRO A 177 15.82 -9.09 -15.67
CA PRO A 177 15.11 -10.18 -16.31
C PRO A 177 13.59 -9.97 -16.31
N VAL A 178 12.94 -10.67 -17.23
CA VAL A 178 11.49 -10.61 -17.45
C VAL A 178 10.78 -11.38 -16.35
N ASP A 179 9.64 -10.85 -15.90
CA ASP A 179 8.68 -11.54 -15.03
C ASP A 179 7.27 -11.11 -15.43
N GLU A 180 6.65 -11.83 -16.38
CA GLU A 180 5.30 -11.53 -16.88
C GLU A 180 4.22 -11.66 -15.78
N SER A 181 4.54 -12.27 -14.63
CA SER A 181 3.64 -12.33 -13.49
C SER A 181 3.61 -11.06 -12.65
N LEU A 182 4.68 -10.25 -12.67
CA LEU A 182 4.90 -9.19 -11.69
C LEU A 182 4.25 -7.85 -12.09
N PHE A 183 3.46 -7.27 -11.20
CA PHE A 183 2.94 -5.90 -11.32
C PHE A 183 3.29 -5.12 -10.05
N TYR A 184 3.83 -3.91 -10.19
CA TYR A 184 4.31 -3.15 -9.03
C TYR A 184 4.16 -1.64 -9.17
N ILE A 185 4.05 -0.98 -8.01
CA ILE A 185 4.09 0.48 -7.92
C ILE A 185 5.52 0.95 -8.19
N VAL A 186 5.69 1.88 -9.13
CA VAL A 186 7.00 2.42 -9.53
C VAL A 186 7.46 3.54 -8.60
N VAL A 187 6.51 4.30 -8.06
CA VAL A 187 6.79 5.52 -7.31
C VAL A 187 6.98 5.27 -5.81
N GLY A 188 7.70 6.19 -5.16
CA GLY A 188 7.91 6.16 -3.71
C GLY A 188 6.68 6.62 -2.92
N PRO A 189 6.68 6.46 -1.59
CA PRO A 189 5.52 6.72 -0.72
C PRO A 189 5.07 8.19 -0.64
N LEU A 190 5.88 9.14 -1.13
CA LEU A 190 5.58 10.57 -1.09
C LEU A 190 5.28 11.14 -2.48
N ASP A 191 5.17 10.30 -3.51
CA ASP A 191 4.86 10.75 -4.87
C ASP A 191 3.35 11.02 -5.02
N PRO A 192 2.94 12.25 -5.36
CA PRO A 192 1.53 12.62 -5.42
C PRO A 192 0.75 11.84 -6.51
N ARG A 193 1.43 11.35 -7.56
CA ARG A 193 0.78 10.62 -8.65
C ARG A 193 0.04 9.37 -8.16
N LEU A 194 0.55 8.73 -7.10
CA LEU A 194 -0.11 7.57 -6.50
C LEU A 194 -1.44 7.97 -5.85
N ALA A 195 -1.44 9.04 -5.06
CA ALA A 195 -2.64 9.54 -4.40
C ALA A 195 -3.68 10.03 -5.42
N ASP A 196 -3.24 10.72 -6.47
CA ASP A 196 -4.11 11.22 -7.55
C ASP A 196 -4.75 10.07 -8.33
N LEU A 197 -3.97 9.04 -8.71
CA LEU A 197 -4.51 7.85 -9.37
C LEU A 197 -5.50 7.12 -8.47
N ALA A 198 -5.17 6.92 -7.19
CA ALA A 198 -6.04 6.25 -6.24
C ALA A 198 -7.36 7.03 -6.03
N ALA A 199 -7.30 8.37 -5.97
CA ALA A 199 -8.50 9.21 -5.90
C ALA A 199 -9.39 9.05 -7.14
N ARG A 200 -8.82 9.06 -8.35
CA ARG A 200 -9.56 8.82 -9.60
C ARG A 200 -10.23 7.44 -9.62
N ILE A 201 -9.50 6.39 -9.23
CA ILE A 201 -10.06 5.03 -9.15
C ILE A 201 -11.24 4.97 -8.15
N ARG A 202 -11.12 5.63 -7.00
CA ARG A 202 -12.22 5.72 -6.03
C ARG A 202 -13.43 6.45 -6.59
N GLU A 203 -13.23 7.55 -7.33
CA GLU A 203 -14.31 8.27 -8.02
C GLU A 203 -15.02 7.38 -9.05
N TRP A 204 -14.27 6.64 -9.87
CA TRP A 204 -14.84 5.69 -10.83
C TRP A 204 -15.65 4.60 -10.14
N ASN A 205 -15.12 4.02 -9.06
CA ASN A 205 -15.85 2.99 -8.30
C ASN A 205 -17.11 3.54 -7.63
N ALA A 206 -17.16 4.83 -7.30
CA ALA A 206 -18.33 5.48 -6.70
C ALA A 206 -19.36 5.98 -7.73
N THR A 207 -18.98 6.08 -9.01
CA THR A 207 -19.80 6.71 -10.05
C THR A 207 -20.04 5.74 -11.22
N PRO A 208 -21.20 5.06 -11.26
CA PRO A 208 -21.56 4.22 -12.41
C PRO A 208 -21.48 4.99 -13.73
N GLY A 209 -20.86 4.41 -14.76
CA GLY A 209 -20.69 5.05 -16.06
C GLY A 209 -19.52 6.03 -16.18
N ARG A 210 -18.63 6.09 -15.18
CA ARG A 210 -17.31 6.75 -15.30
C ARG A 210 -16.17 5.76 -15.06
N GLY A 211 -15.04 6.03 -15.72
CA GLY A 211 -13.79 5.30 -15.52
C GLY A 211 -13.46 4.32 -16.64
N ALA A 212 -12.68 3.31 -16.29
CA ALA A 212 -12.15 2.32 -17.22
C ALA A 212 -13.27 1.64 -18.03
N GLY A 213 -13.08 1.55 -19.35
CA GLY A 213 -14.04 0.92 -20.27
C GLY A 213 -15.19 1.81 -20.77
N VAL A 214 -15.27 3.08 -20.38
CA VAL A 214 -16.26 4.02 -20.93
C VAL A 214 -15.81 4.53 -22.29
N THR A 215 -16.58 4.25 -23.34
CA THR A 215 -16.41 4.87 -24.65
C THR A 215 -16.92 6.30 -24.60
N VAL A 216 -16.04 7.28 -24.80
CA VAL A 216 -16.46 8.66 -25.07
C VAL A 216 -16.95 8.71 -26.51
N ALA A 217 -18.23 9.05 -26.68
CA ALA A 217 -18.85 9.25 -27.99
C ALA A 217 -18.34 10.51 -28.69
#